data_AF-A0AAX6Q7X9-F1
#
_entry.id   AF-A0AAX6Q7X9-F1
#
_cell.length_a   1.000
_cell.length_b   1.000
_cell.length_c   1.000
_cell.angle_alpha   90.00
_cell.angle_beta   90.00
_cell.angle_gamma   90.00
#
_symmetry.space_group_name_H-M   'P 1'
#
loop_
_entity.id
_entity.type
_entity.pdbx_description
1 polymer ?
#
loop_
_entity_poly.entity_id
_entity_poly.type
_entity_poly.pdbx_seq_one_letter_code
_entity_poly.pdbx_strand_id
1 'polypeptide(L)'
;MHCVLPAYNTTVSKQLQTLSIFQVKSLLLLMLGITLLREAAAWKTRGVGNTSLQKPSNCPPLEGNTVRVNTRILNQKQGILITHDFRNRSSSPWDYNITRDPHRFPTEIVEARCRHSGCINAQGQEDSSMSSVAIQQEILVLRREPEGCAHSFQLEKILVTVGCTCVTPIIHHVA
;
A
#
# COMPACT_ATOMS: atom_id res chain seq x y z
N MET A 1 -39.21 -77.09 -7.24
CA MET A 1 -39.17 -75.82 -6.48
C MET A 1 -38.01 -74.98 -6.98
N HIS A 2 -38.27 -73.68 -7.17
CA HIS A 2 -37.35 -72.56 -7.43
C HIS A 2 -36.63 -72.46 -8.79
N CYS A 3 -37.13 -71.56 -9.64
CA CYS A 3 -36.30 -70.70 -10.49
C CYS A 3 -36.44 -69.27 -9.96
N VAL A 4 -35.32 -68.67 -9.55
CA VAL A 4 -35.21 -67.26 -9.19
C VAL A 4 -34.66 -66.51 -10.40
N LEU A 5 -35.34 -65.43 -10.82
CA LEU A 5 -34.77 -64.11 -11.16
C LEU A 5 -35.78 -63.24 -11.94
N PRO A 6 -36.18 -62.09 -11.36
CA PRO A 6 -36.29 -60.85 -12.14
C PRO A 6 -35.54 -59.73 -11.41
N ALA A 7 -34.28 -59.95 -11.02
CA ALA A 7 -33.45 -58.92 -10.39
C ALA A 7 -32.58 -58.15 -11.41
N TYR A 8 -32.23 -58.76 -12.54
CA TYR A 8 -31.29 -58.19 -13.52
C TYR A 8 -31.85 -56.96 -14.25
N ASN A 9 -33.05 -57.06 -14.84
CA ASN A 9 -33.64 -55.96 -15.62
C ASN A 9 -33.98 -54.73 -14.76
N THR A 10 -34.42 -54.94 -13.51
CA THR A 10 -34.69 -53.86 -12.54
C THR A 10 -33.39 -53.15 -12.12
N THR A 11 -32.28 -53.88 -12.04
CA THR A 11 -30.97 -53.33 -11.68
C THR A 11 -30.39 -52.51 -12.82
N VAL A 12 -30.48 -52.99 -14.06
CA VAL A 12 -30.04 -52.26 -15.26
C VAL A 12 -30.87 -50.98 -15.46
N SER A 13 -32.19 -51.03 -15.29
CA SER A 13 -33.06 -49.85 -15.38
C SER A 13 -32.74 -48.80 -14.30
N LYS A 14 -32.52 -49.24 -13.05
CA LYS A 14 -32.10 -48.35 -11.95
C LYS A 14 -30.71 -47.76 -12.19
N GLN A 15 -29.80 -48.54 -12.77
CA GLN A 15 -28.45 -48.10 -13.12
C GLN A 15 -28.49 -47.07 -14.27
N LEU A 16 -29.34 -47.26 -15.28
CA LEU A 16 -29.51 -46.32 -16.38
C LEU A 16 -30.18 -45.01 -15.92
N GLN A 17 -31.16 -45.10 -15.02
CA GLN A 17 -31.79 -43.93 -14.39
C GLN A 17 -30.80 -43.16 -13.49
N THR A 18 -30.01 -43.86 -12.69
CA THR A 18 -28.96 -43.21 -11.89
C THR A 18 -27.90 -42.56 -12.78
N LEU A 19 -27.44 -43.24 -13.83
CA LEU A 19 -26.51 -42.66 -14.81
C LEU A 19 -27.08 -41.40 -15.46
N SER A 20 -28.36 -41.44 -15.87
CA SER A 20 -29.07 -40.28 -16.42
C SER A 20 -29.15 -39.11 -15.43
N ILE A 21 -29.47 -39.39 -14.16
CA ILE A 21 -29.50 -38.37 -13.10
C ILE A 21 -28.12 -37.77 -12.86
N PHE A 22 -27.05 -38.58 -12.87
CA PHE A 22 -25.67 -38.10 -12.74
C PHE A 22 -25.26 -37.20 -13.91
N GLN A 23 -25.62 -37.56 -15.14
CA GLN A 23 -25.37 -36.75 -16.33
C GLN A 23 -26.09 -35.39 -16.24
N VAL A 24 -27.39 -35.39 -15.89
CA VAL A 24 -28.18 -34.15 -15.77
C VAL A 24 -27.66 -33.25 -14.65
N LYS A 25 -27.29 -33.80 -13.49
CA LYS A 25 -26.69 -33.03 -12.38
C LYS A 25 -25.32 -32.47 -12.76
N SER A 26 -24.51 -33.23 -13.48
CA SER A 26 -23.20 -32.77 -13.98
C SER A 26 -23.36 -31.60 -14.95
N LEU A 27 -24.31 -31.68 -15.89
CA LEU A 27 -24.63 -30.56 -16.79
C LEU A 27 -25.14 -29.34 -16.02
N LEU A 28 -26.02 -29.50 -15.03
CA LEU A 28 -26.52 -28.39 -14.21
C LEU A 28 -25.39 -27.70 -13.43
N LEU A 29 -24.47 -28.46 -12.85
CA LEU A 29 -23.30 -27.91 -12.14
C LEU A 29 -22.34 -27.19 -13.09
N LEU A 30 -22.13 -27.71 -14.31
CA LEU A 30 -21.36 -27.04 -15.35
C LEU A 30 -22.01 -25.70 -15.75
N MET A 31 -23.32 -25.68 -15.98
CA MET A 31 -24.05 -24.44 -16.33
C MET A 31 -24.00 -23.40 -15.20
N LEU A 32 -24.15 -23.82 -13.94
CA LEU A 32 -23.97 -22.94 -12.77
C LEU A 32 -22.54 -22.39 -12.68
N GLY A 33 -21.52 -23.23 -12.88
CA GLY A 33 -20.13 -22.81 -12.92
C GLY A 33 -19.84 -21.78 -14.02
N ILE A 34 -20.42 -21.96 -15.22
CA ILE A 34 -20.28 -21.02 -16.34
C ILE A 34 -20.98 -19.69 -16.03
N THR A 35 -22.13 -19.69 -15.34
CA THR A 35 -22.79 -18.44 -14.93
C THR A 35 -21.99 -17.65 -13.90
N LEU A 36 -21.29 -18.33 -12.97
CA LEU A 36 -20.41 -17.68 -11.99
C LEU A 36 -19.12 -17.13 -12.63
N LEU A 37 -18.58 -17.81 -13.66
CA LEU A 37 -17.45 -17.30 -14.44
C LEU A 37 -17.78 -16.06 -15.28
N ARG A 38 -19.07 -15.86 -15.62
CA ARG A 38 -19.53 -14.68 -16.37
C ARG A 38 -19.51 -13.39 -15.53
N GLU A 39 -19.55 -13.50 -14.20
CA GLU A 39 -19.35 -12.36 -13.29
C GLU A 39 -17.86 -12.01 -13.08
N ALA A 40 -16.95 -12.99 -13.20
CA ALA A 40 -15.50 -12.75 -13.10
C ALA A 40 -14.89 -12.12 -14.37
N ALA A 41 -15.50 -12.30 -15.54
CA ALA A 41 -15.05 -11.69 -16.80
C ALA A 41 -15.51 -10.22 -16.98
N ALA A 42 -16.30 -9.68 -16.04
CA ALA A 42 -16.61 -8.25 -15.94
C ALA A 42 -15.50 -7.44 -15.27
N TRP A 43 -14.39 -8.06 -14.86
CA TRP A 43 -13.10 -7.38 -14.74
C TRP A 43 -12.34 -7.45 -16.06
N LYS A 44 -13.05 -7.01 -17.11
CA LYS A 44 -12.46 -6.32 -18.24
C LYS A 44 -11.44 -5.38 -17.63
N THR A 45 -10.18 -5.60 -18.01
CA THR A 45 -9.12 -4.61 -17.99
C THR A 45 -9.77 -3.24 -18.03
N ARG A 46 -9.73 -2.54 -16.90
CA ARG A 46 -9.75 -1.07 -16.87
C ARG A 46 -8.42 -0.68 -17.50
N GLY A 47 -8.24 -1.07 -18.77
CA GLY A 47 -7.29 -0.52 -19.68
C GLY A 47 -7.66 0.92 -19.64
N VAL A 48 -6.79 1.67 -18.96
CA VAL A 48 -6.61 3.11 -19.02
C VAL A 48 -7.40 3.60 -20.20
N GLY A 49 -8.68 3.93 -19.94
CA GLY A 49 -9.38 4.79 -20.84
C GLY A 49 -8.41 5.94 -20.95
N ASN A 50 -8.00 6.26 -22.17
CA ASN A 50 -7.41 7.54 -22.44
C ASN A 50 -8.37 8.51 -21.78
N THR A 51 -8.05 8.92 -20.55
CA THR A 51 -8.53 10.14 -19.96
C THR A 51 -8.02 11.09 -21.02
N SER A 52 -8.91 11.42 -21.96
CA SER A 52 -8.97 12.70 -22.61
C SER A 52 -8.29 13.62 -21.62
N LEU A 53 -7.03 13.93 -21.92
CA LEU A 53 -6.31 14.97 -21.27
C LEU A 53 -7.25 16.12 -21.50
N GLN A 54 -8.09 16.42 -20.50
CA GLN A 54 -9.16 17.38 -20.65
C GLN A 54 -8.46 18.60 -21.16
N LYS A 55 -8.68 18.92 -22.44
CA LYS A 55 -8.13 20.13 -23.02
C LYS A 55 -8.66 21.21 -22.09
N PRO A 56 -7.80 21.87 -21.28
CA PRO A 56 -8.32 22.78 -20.31
C PRO A 56 -8.70 24.00 -21.11
N SER A 57 -9.95 24.11 -21.52
CA SER A 57 -10.37 25.23 -22.34
C SER A 57 -10.40 26.53 -21.54
N ASN A 58 -10.18 26.51 -20.22
CA ASN A 58 -10.20 27.67 -19.32
C ASN A 58 -9.08 27.67 -18.26
N CYS A 59 -7.86 27.17 -18.53
CA CYS A 59 -6.75 27.49 -17.60
C CYS A 59 -6.30 28.93 -17.80
N PRO A 60 -6.02 29.68 -16.72
CA PRO A 60 -5.21 30.88 -16.85
C PRO A 60 -3.85 30.53 -17.49
N PRO A 61 -3.31 31.41 -18.35
CA PRO A 61 -1.96 31.26 -18.87
C PRO A 61 -0.96 31.10 -17.73
N LEU A 62 0.03 30.22 -17.91
CA LEU A 62 1.14 30.08 -16.97
C LEU A 62 1.81 31.44 -16.78
N GLU A 63 1.76 31.99 -15.56
CA GLU A 63 2.45 33.24 -15.23
C GLU A 63 3.97 33.08 -15.37
N GLY A 64 4.68 34.19 -15.64
CA GLY A 64 6.12 34.20 -15.95
C GLY A 64 7.04 33.61 -14.87
N ASN A 65 6.53 33.40 -13.65
CA ASN A 65 7.27 32.86 -12.51
C ASN A 65 7.10 31.34 -12.34
N THR A 66 6.41 30.66 -13.27
CA THR A 66 6.14 29.23 -13.20
C THR A 66 7.26 28.39 -13.84
N VAL A 67 7.67 27.32 -13.16
CA VAL A 67 8.69 26.39 -13.66
C VAL A 67 8.02 25.10 -14.13
N ARG A 68 8.36 24.65 -15.35
CA ARG A 68 7.92 23.34 -15.84
C ARG A 68 8.75 22.24 -15.21
N VAL A 69 8.12 21.43 -14.36
CA VAL A 69 8.74 20.27 -13.73
C VAL A 69 8.42 19.02 -14.54
N ASN A 70 9.46 18.27 -14.95
CA ASN A 70 9.27 16.94 -15.49
C ASN A 70 9.10 15.96 -14.33
N THR A 71 7.94 15.33 -14.22
CA THR A 71 7.60 14.39 -13.13
C THR A 71 8.17 12.99 -13.33
N ARG A 72 9.00 12.76 -14.36
CA ARG A 72 9.76 11.51 -14.50
C ARG A 72 10.80 11.43 -13.37
N ILE A 73 10.49 10.62 -12.36
CA ILE A 73 11.42 10.31 -11.27
C ILE A 73 12.57 9.50 -11.85
N LEU A 74 13.70 10.16 -12.06
CA LEU A 74 14.96 9.49 -12.35
C LEU A 74 15.31 8.63 -11.12
N ASN A 75 15.80 7.40 -11.32
CA ASN A 75 16.16 6.48 -10.24
C ASN A 75 15.01 5.97 -9.34
N GLN A 76 13.78 5.86 -9.86
CA GLN A 76 12.64 5.26 -9.13
C GLN A 76 12.90 3.82 -8.62
N LYS A 77 13.91 3.12 -9.17
CA LYS A 77 14.29 1.76 -8.77
C LYS A 77 15.27 1.70 -7.60
N GLN A 78 15.85 2.82 -7.16
CA GLN A 78 16.57 2.88 -5.89
C GLN A 78 15.56 3.00 -4.75
N GLY A 79 14.79 1.94 -4.52
CA GLY A 79 14.27 1.73 -3.18
C GLY A 79 15.48 1.65 -2.25
N ILE A 80 15.60 2.59 -1.32
CA ILE A 80 16.67 2.50 -0.32
C ILE A 80 16.41 1.18 0.40
N LEU A 81 17.31 0.22 0.22
CA LEU A 81 17.37 -0.98 1.03
C LEU A 81 17.83 -0.54 2.42
N ILE A 82 16.97 0.15 3.16
CA ILE A 82 17.16 0.32 4.59
C ILE A 82 16.94 -1.08 5.12
N THR A 83 18.02 -1.80 5.40
CA THR A 83 17.98 -2.92 6.33
C THR A 83 17.24 -2.40 7.55
N HIS A 84 15.98 -2.79 7.72
CA HIS A 84 15.05 -2.34 8.77
C HIS A 84 15.58 -2.58 10.21
N ASP A 85 16.79 -3.10 10.30
CA ASP A 85 17.53 -3.50 11.47
C ASP A 85 17.99 -2.31 12.33
N PHE A 86 18.31 -1.14 11.73
CA PHE A 86 18.84 0.00 12.51
C PHE A 86 17.85 0.55 13.52
N ARG A 87 16.56 0.58 13.16
CA ARG A 87 15.49 1.05 14.03
C ARG A 87 15.45 0.31 15.37
N ASN A 88 15.58 -1.01 15.32
CA ASN A 88 15.43 -1.88 16.49
C ASN A 88 16.75 -2.11 17.22
N ARG A 89 17.90 -1.97 16.53
CA ARG A 89 19.24 -2.16 17.10
C ARG A 89 19.91 -0.86 17.56
N SER A 90 19.33 0.29 17.26
CA SER A 90 19.80 1.57 17.80
C SER A 90 19.64 1.58 19.33
N SER A 91 20.59 2.23 20.02
CA SER A 91 20.43 2.55 21.44
C SER A 91 19.29 3.56 21.67
N SER A 92 18.88 4.31 20.66
CA SER A 92 17.71 5.18 20.70
C SER A 92 16.69 4.70 19.68
N PRO A 93 15.95 3.59 19.93
CA PRO A 93 15.08 2.98 18.94
C PRO A 93 13.84 3.83 18.65
N TRP A 94 13.25 3.65 17.46
CA TRP A 94 12.08 4.43 17.01
C TRP A 94 11.01 3.56 16.34
N ASP A 95 9.80 4.08 16.18
CA ASP A 95 8.76 3.53 15.30
C ASP A 95 8.53 4.44 14.10
N TYR A 96 7.86 3.94 13.07
CA TYR A 96 7.54 4.73 11.87
C TYR A 96 6.06 5.00 11.92
N ASN A 97 5.71 6.26 11.72
CA ASN A 97 4.37 6.69 11.42
C ASN A 97 4.32 7.11 9.96
N ILE A 98 3.31 6.67 9.21
CA ILE A 98 3.16 6.99 7.80
C ILE A 98 2.03 8.02 7.67
N THR A 99 2.36 9.22 7.21
CA THR A 99 1.37 10.25 6.90
C THR A 99 1.05 10.22 5.42
N ARG A 100 -0.24 10.22 5.11
CA ARG A 100 -0.73 10.15 3.72
C ARG A 100 -1.51 11.41 3.37
N ASP A 101 -1.11 12.07 2.30
CA ASP A 101 -1.76 13.25 1.75
C ASP A 101 -1.96 13.07 0.24
N PRO A 102 -3.20 12.85 -0.24
CA PRO A 102 -3.46 12.61 -1.66
C PRO A 102 -3.20 13.83 -2.55
N HIS A 103 -3.06 15.02 -1.97
CA HIS A 103 -2.75 16.26 -2.67
C HIS A 103 -1.25 16.59 -2.65
N ARG A 104 -0.41 15.68 -2.14
CA ARG A 104 1.04 15.85 -2.05
C ARG A 104 1.77 14.77 -2.84
N PHE A 105 2.93 15.13 -3.38
CA PHE A 105 3.93 14.21 -3.90
C PHE A 105 5.26 14.38 -3.13
N PRO A 106 5.86 13.29 -2.58
CA PRO A 106 5.28 11.95 -2.48
C PRO A 106 4.05 11.93 -1.56
N THR A 107 3.10 11.07 -1.90
CA THR A 107 1.80 10.95 -1.21
C THR A 107 1.98 10.45 0.21
N GLU A 108 2.92 9.55 0.43
CA GLU A 108 3.24 8.99 1.73
C GLU A 108 4.59 9.53 2.21
N ILE A 109 4.62 10.04 3.44
CA ILE A 109 5.83 10.44 4.14
C ILE A 109 5.95 9.58 5.39
N VAL A 110 7.13 9.01 5.60
CA VAL A 110 7.44 8.15 6.73
C VAL A 110 8.22 8.95 7.76
N GLU A 111 7.68 9.09 8.96
CA GLU A 111 8.31 9.82 10.05
C GLU A 111 8.66 8.89 11.21
N ALA A 112 9.88 9.03 11.72
CA ALA A 112 10.33 8.32 12.90
C ALA A 112 9.78 8.96 14.19
N ARG A 113 9.49 8.14 15.19
CA ARG A 113 9.14 8.54 16.56
C ARG A 113 9.96 7.75 17.56
N CYS A 114 10.77 8.41 18.37
CA CYS A 114 11.58 7.74 19.38
C CYS A 114 10.67 7.01 20.38
N ARG A 115 11.05 5.77 20.74
CA ARG A 115 10.26 4.93 21.66
C ARG A 115 10.44 5.32 23.13
N HIS A 116 11.62 5.82 23.45
CA HIS A 116 12.04 6.16 24.81
C HIS A 116 12.48 7.62 24.87
N SER A 117 12.42 8.18 26.08
CA SER A 117 13.04 9.46 26.39
C SER A 117 14.54 9.31 26.64
N GLY A 118 14.95 8.23 27.31
CA GLY A 118 16.34 7.83 27.53
C GLY A 118 16.87 6.94 26.39
N CYS A 119 18.09 6.44 26.56
CA CYS A 119 18.70 5.48 25.63
C CYS A 119 18.74 4.08 26.22
N ILE A 120 18.80 3.05 25.39
CA ILE A 120 18.91 1.66 25.78
C ILE A 120 20.40 1.29 25.93
N ASN A 121 20.76 0.80 27.11
CA ASN A 121 22.10 0.34 27.43
C ASN A 121 22.34 -1.11 26.97
N ALA A 122 23.56 -1.63 27.19
CA ALA A 122 23.93 -2.99 26.77
C ALA A 122 23.11 -4.11 27.45
N GLN A 123 22.48 -3.82 28.60
CA GLN A 123 21.60 -4.74 29.32
C GLN A 123 20.15 -4.70 28.80
N GLY A 124 19.85 -3.82 27.83
CA GLY A 124 18.50 -3.64 27.30
C GLY A 124 17.60 -2.77 28.18
N GLN A 125 18.17 -2.02 29.13
CA GLN A 125 17.44 -1.15 30.04
C GLN A 125 17.54 0.31 29.60
N GLU A 126 16.50 1.09 29.89
CA GLU A 126 16.51 2.53 29.64
C GLU A 126 17.41 3.25 30.66
N ASP A 127 18.44 3.92 30.14
CA ASP A 127 19.32 4.84 30.84
C ASP A 127 18.79 6.27 30.68
N SER A 128 18.25 6.81 31.77
CA SER A 128 17.70 8.16 31.84
C SER A 128 18.77 9.26 31.99
N SER A 129 20.04 8.90 32.15
CA SER A 129 21.16 9.86 32.12
C SER A 129 21.50 10.33 30.71
N MET A 130 20.97 9.65 29.69
CA MET A 130 21.08 9.99 28.28
C MET A 130 19.73 10.39 27.70
N SER A 131 19.70 10.99 26.51
CA SER A 131 18.45 11.37 25.84
C SER A 131 18.38 10.83 24.41
N SER A 132 17.27 10.19 24.10
CA SER A 132 16.89 9.87 22.72
C SER A 132 16.27 11.11 22.07
N VAL A 133 16.92 11.62 21.01
CA VAL A 133 16.48 12.82 20.29
C VAL A 133 16.22 12.52 18.81
N ALA A 134 15.19 13.17 18.27
CA ALA A 134 14.79 13.04 16.87
C ALA A 134 15.81 13.67 15.92
N ILE A 135 16.20 12.95 14.87
CA ILE A 135 16.96 13.50 13.75
C ILE A 135 15.98 13.97 12.68
N GLN A 136 16.03 15.26 12.35
CA GLN A 136 15.16 15.87 11.36
C GLN A 136 15.92 16.15 10.06
N GLN A 137 15.23 15.99 8.93
CA GLN A 137 15.71 16.30 7.60
C GLN A 137 14.72 17.23 6.90
N GLU A 138 15.19 18.33 6.33
CA GLU A 138 14.40 19.15 5.41
C GLU A 138 14.29 18.44 4.07
N ILE A 139 13.06 18.26 3.57
CA ILE A 139 12.79 17.71 2.24
C ILE A 139 11.83 18.62 1.47
N LEU A 140 11.85 18.48 0.16
CA LEU A 140 10.94 19.16 -0.75
C LEU A 140 9.77 18.25 -1.12
N VAL A 141 8.56 18.80 -1.08
CA VAL A 141 7.33 18.12 -1.51
C VAL A 141 6.56 19.00 -2.49
N LEU A 142 5.83 18.39 -3.41
CA LEU A 142 4.95 19.10 -4.33
C LEU A 142 3.51 19.00 -3.83
N ARG A 143 2.86 20.13 -3.54
CA ARG A 143 1.44 20.19 -3.19
C ARG A 143 0.62 20.62 -4.38
N ARG A 144 -0.46 19.91 -4.67
CA ARG A 144 -1.44 20.27 -5.70
C ARG A 144 -2.31 21.41 -5.16
N GLU A 145 -2.48 22.45 -5.97
CA GLU A 145 -3.41 23.53 -5.62
C GLU A 145 -4.87 23.05 -5.74
N PRO A 146 -5.75 23.38 -4.78
CA PRO A 146 -7.13 22.91 -4.75
C PRO A 146 -8.03 23.58 -5.79
N GLU A 147 -7.68 24.77 -6.29
CA GLU A 147 -8.47 25.54 -7.25
C GLU A 147 -7.71 25.76 -8.56
N GLY A 148 -8.37 25.47 -9.69
CA GLY A 148 -7.78 25.62 -11.01
C GLY A 148 -7.17 24.34 -11.58
N CYS A 149 -6.83 24.41 -12.86
CA CYS A 149 -6.43 23.28 -13.70
C CYS A 149 -5.48 22.28 -13.05
N ALA A 150 -5.67 21.00 -13.36
CA ALA A 150 -5.01 19.82 -12.78
C ALA A 150 -3.46 19.74 -12.95
N HIS A 151 -2.78 20.85 -13.24
CA HIS A 151 -1.38 20.92 -13.63
C HIS A 151 -0.54 21.94 -12.82
N SER A 152 -1.11 22.69 -11.86
CA SER A 152 -0.31 23.53 -10.97
C SER A 152 0.09 22.79 -9.68
N PHE A 153 1.33 23.02 -9.27
CA PHE A 153 1.90 22.50 -8.03
C PHE A 153 2.69 23.61 -7.35
N GLN A 154 2.59 23.68 -6.03
CA GLN A 154 3.48 24.48 -5.19
C GLN A 154 4.58 23.59 -4.62
N LEU A 155 5.80 24.13 -4.58
CA LEU A 155 6.93 23.48 -3.94
C LEU A 155 6.96 23.91 -2.47
N GLU A 156 6.89 22.94 -1.56
CA GLU A 156 6.91 23.17 -0.12
C GLU A 156 8.15 22.52 0.49
N LYS A 157 8.71 23.15 1.52
CA LYS A 157 9.72 22.57 2.41
C LYS A 157 9.04 22.03 3.65
N ILE A 158 9.33 20.78 4.00
CA ILE A 158 8.85 20.17 5.24
C ILE A 158 10.02 19.54 6.00
N LEU A 159 9.90 19.53 7.33
CA LEU A 159 10.80 18.78 8.21
C LEU A 159 10.23 17.39 8.43
N VAL A 160 11.06 16.38 8.20
CA VAL A 160 10.71 14.97 8.39
C VAL A 160 11.67 14.36 9.40
N THR A 161 11.12 13.72 10.43
CA THR A 161 11.96 12.96 11.37
C THR A 161 12.37 11.65 10.72
N VAL A 162 13.66 11.41 10.51
CA VAL A 162 14.17 10.23 9.78
C VAL A 162 14.60 9.09 10.70
N GLY A 163 14.93 9.41 11.94
CA GLY A 163 15.37 8.46 12.97
C GLY A 163 15.56 9.15 14.31
N CYS A 164 16.17 8.43 15.25
CA CYS A 164 16.57 8.98 16.54
C CYS A 164 18.04 8.68 16.81
N THR A 165 18.68 9.54 17.59
CA THR A 165 20.04 9.34 18.11
C THR A 165 20.09 9.50 19.62
N CYS A 166 21.09 8.89 20.24
CA CYS A 166 21.37 9.05 21.65
C CYS A 166 22.36 10.19 21.87
N VAL A 167 22.07 11.10 22.80
CA VAL A 167 22.94 12.23 23.16
C VAL A 167 23.08 12.37 24.67
N THR A 168 24.20 12.95 25.10
CA THR A 168 24.37 13.41 26.49
C THR A 168 23.53 14.67 26.72
N PRO A 169 22.72 14.75 27.79
CA PRO A 169 21.90 15.92 28.08
C PRO A 169 22.77 17.17 28.36
N ILE A 170 22.26 18.35 28.01
CA ILE A 170 22.90 19.62 28.37
C ILE A 170 22.61 19.89 29.84
N ILE A 171 23.62 19.76 30.69
CA ILE A 171 23.53 20.12 32.11
C ILE A 171 23.80 21.63 32.22
N HIS A 172 22.75 22.42 32.49
CA HIS A 172 22.95 23.81 32.91
C HIS A 172 23.40 23.82 34.37
N HIS A 173 24.70 24.05 34.60
CA HIS A 173 25.16 24.39 35.94
C HIS A 173 24.61 25.78 36.28
N VAL A 174 23.65 25.82 37.20
CA VAL A 174 23.24 27.07 37.84
C VAL A 174 24.38 27.47 38.78
N ALA A 175 25.17 28.47 38.36
CA ALA A 175 26.19 29.09 39.17
C ALA A 175 25.57 30.04 40.20
#